data_AF-A0A662ID70-F1
#
_entry.id   AF-A0A662ID70-F1
#
_cell.length_a   1.000
_cell.length_b   1.000
_cell.length_c   1.000
_cell.angle_alpha   90.00
_cell.angle_beta   90.00
_cell.angle_gamma   90.00
#
_symmetry.space_group_name_H-M   'P 1'
#
loop_
_entity.id
_entity.type
_entity.pdbx_description
1 polymer ?
#
loop_
_entity_poly.entity_id
_entity_poly.type
_entity_poly.pdbx_seq_one_letter_code
_entity_poly.pdbx_strand_id
1 'polypeptide(L)'
;MDDFGPDVRSLARKLIAGYLLYFAHDSLNSDGRKLFEEMARMLVYEHPELKSLVRKARRRPTLDNVMKVVERVLGEEARELLRGAVEGPYIYWPLGRDSLLPSKAGTEEDEEEEENSSDDR
;
A
#
# COMPACT_ATOMS: atom_id res chain seq x y z
N MET A 1 21.97 -1.83 -15.67
CA MET A 1 20.87 -2.31 -14.82
C MET A 1 21.11 -3.80 -14.72
N ASP A 2 21.35 -4.31 -13.52
CA ASP A 2 21.61 -5.74 -13.34
C ASP A 2 20.37 -6.52 -13.80
N ASP A 3 20.56 -7.52 -14.66
CA ASP A 3 19.45 -8.29 -15.23
C ASP A 3 19.07 -9.42 -14.27
N PHE A 4 18.13 -9.16 -13.38
CA PHE A 4 17.61 -10.15 -12.43
C PHE A 4 16.61 -11.08 -13.10
N GLY A 5 16.67 -12.37 -12.75
CA GLY A 5 15.75 -13.37 -13.28
C GLY A 5 14.26 -12.99 -13.10
N PRO A 6 13.38 -13.40 -14.05
CA PRO A 6 11.96 -13.05 -14.02
C PRO A 6 11.25 -13.55 -12.75
N ASP A 7 11.68 -14.68 -12.20
CA ASP A 7 11.12 -15.27 -10.98
C ASP A 7 11.46 -14.44 -9.75
N VAL A 8 12.72 -14.00 -9.62
CA VAL A 8 13.18 -13.13 -8.52
C VAL A 8 12.38 -11.83 -8.52
N ARG A 9 12.21 -11.21 -9.71
CA ARG A 9 11.40 -9.99 -9.86
C ARG A 9 9.93 -10.23 -9.50
N SER A 10 9.37 -11.36 -9.91
CA SER A 10 7.97 -11.70 -9.61
C SER A 10 7.73 -11.91 -8.12
N LEU A 11 8.64 -12.61 -7.43
CA LEU A 11 8.58 -12.77 -5.97
C LEU A 11 8.77 -11.45 -5.23
N ALA A 12 9.70 -10.60 -5.69
CA ALA A 12 9.92 -9.28 -5.13
C ALA A 12 8.65 -8.41 -5.23
N ARG A 13 8.00 -8.39 -6.40
CA ARG A 13 6.72 -7.68 -6.59
C ARG A 13 5.64 -8.23 -5.68
N LYS A 14 5.46 -9.56 -5.64
CA LYS A 14 4.47 -10.22 -4.80
C LYS A 14 4.65 -9.88 -3.32
N LEU A 15 5.89 -9.89 -2.84
CA LEU A 15 6.21 -9.59 -1.44
C LEU A 15 5.83 -8.16 -1.06
N ILE A 16 6.14 -7.17 -1.91
CA ILE A 16 5.90 -5.76 -1.62
C ILE A 16 4.45 -5.35 -1.88
N ALA A 17 3.86 -5.77 -3.01
CA ALA A 17 2.45 -5.51 -3.29
C ALA A 17 1.54 -6.15 -2.24
N GLY A 18 1.96 -7.30 -1.68
CA GLY A 18 1.31 -7.96 -0.56
C GLY A 18 1.76 -7.44 0.82
N TYR A 19 2.19 -6.18 0.96
CA TYR A 19 2.72 -5.63 2.22
C TYR A 19 1.84 -5.98 3.43
N LEU A 20 0.53 -5.71 3.37
CA LEU A 20 -0.41 -5.99 4.45
C LEU A 20 -0.58 -7.49 4.77
N LEU A 21 -0.22 -8.37 3.83
CA LEU A 21 -0.30 -9.82 3.99
C LEU A 21 1.00 -10.44 4.53
N TYR A 22 2.15 -9.88 4.16
CA TYR A 22 3.47 -10.47 4.43
C TYR A 22 4.25 -9.79 5.55
N PHE A 23 3.81 -8.61 5.98
CA PHE A 23 4.41 -7.87 7.09
C PHE A 23 3.45 -7.75 8.27
N ALA A 24 4.01 -7.88 9.48
CA ALA A 24 3.34 -7.61 10.73
C ALA A 24 4.32 -6.86 11.65
N HIS A 25 3.87 -5.75 12.25
CA HIS A 25 4.69 -4.94 13.17
C HIS A 25 6.07 -4.57 12.59
N ASP A 26 6.09 -3.98 11.38
CA ASP A 26 7.31 -3.56 10.66
C ASP A 26 8.27 -4.72 10.26
N SER A 27 7.85 -5.98 10.36
CA SER A 27 8.72 -7.13 10.10
C SER A 27 8.01 -8.21 9.29
N LEU A 28 8.76 -9.03 8.55
CA LEU A 28 8.18 -10.17 7.85
C LEU A 28 7.55 -11.16 8.84
N ASN A 29 6.29 -11.50 8.58
CA ASN A 29 5.61 -12.61 9.25
C ASN A 29 6.11 -13.96 8.71
N SER A 30 5.56 -15.06 9.21
CA SER A 30 5.99 -16.41 8.85
C SER A 30 5.89 -16.69 7.34
N ASP A 31 4.85 -16.22 6.67
CA ASP A 31 4.66 -16.46 5.24
C ASP A 31 5.50 -15.51 4.38
N GLY A 32 5.63 -14.25 4.79
CA GLY A 32 6.56 -13.30 4.20
C GLY A 32 8.01 -13.78 4.25
N ARG A 33 8.41 -14.44 5.34
CA ARG A 33 9.75 -15.05 5.48
C ARG A 33 9.97 -16.20 4.51
N LYS A 34 8.97 -17.06 4.28
CA LYS A 34 9.09 -18.15 3.30
C LYS A 34 9.28 -17.58 1.89
N LEU A 35 8.43 -16.61 1.53
CA LEU A 35 8.49 -15.95 0.22
C LEU A 35 9.84 -15.23 0.01
N PHE A 36 10.29 -14.49 1.02
CA PHE A 36 11.59 -13.82 0.99
C PHE A 36 12.75 -14.81 0.91
N GLU A 37 12.68 -15.96 1.60
CA GLU A 37 13.75 -16.95 1.58
C GLU A 37 13.90 -17.62 0.21
N GLU A 38 12.79 -17.90 -0.46
CA GLU A 38 12.76 -18.42 -1.83
C GLU A 38 13.43 -17.44 -2.81
N MET A 39 13.00 -16.18 -2.77
CA MET A 39 13.61 -15.09 -3.55
C MET A 39 15.10 -14.94 -3.23
N ALA A 40 15.46 -14.94 -1.95
CA ALA A 40 16.82 -14.76 -1.47
C ALA A 40 17.76 -15.90 -1.91
N ARG A 41 17.27 -17.13 -2.01
CA ARG A 41 18.07 -18.27 -2.51
C ARG A 41 18.47 -18.07 -3.97
N MET A 42 17.53 -17.68 -4.82
CA MET A 42 17.79 -17.41 -6.23
C MET A 42 18.68 -16.17 -6.40
N LEU A 43 18.37 -15.09 -5.68
CA LEU A 43 19.13 -13.85 -5.72
C LEU A 43 20.60 -14.04 -5.33
N VAL A 44 20.91 -14.83 -4.30
CA VAL A 44 22.31 -15.06 -3.88
C VAL A 44 23.04 -16.02 -4.83
N TYR A 45 22.32 -16.90 -5.52
CA TYR A 45 22.89 -17.79 -6.53
C TYR A 45 23.29 -17.01 -7.79
N GLU A 46 22.39 -16.14 -8.27
CA GLU A 46 22.61 -15.29 -9.46
C GLU A 46 23.56 -14.12 -9.17
N HIS A 47 23.43 -13.50 -8.00
CA HIS A 47 24.13 -12.29 -7.57
C HIS A 47 24.79 -12.44 -6.19
N PRO A 48 25.91 -13.18 -6.09
CA PRO A 48 26.60 -13.44 -4.83
C PRO A 48 27.06 -12.18 -4.08
N GLU A 49 27.29 -11.08 -4.79
CA GLU A 49 27.65 -9.76 -4.24
C GLU A 49 26.58 -9.20 -3.30
N LEU A 50 25.30 -9.59 -3.48
CA LEU A 50 24.19 -9.16 -2.64
C LEU A 50 24.05 -9.99 -1.36
N LYS A 51 24.87 -11.03 -1.17
CA LYS A 51 24.80 -11.96 -0.02
C LYS A 51 24.85 -11.25 1.33
N SER A 52 25.68 -10.22 1.48
CA SER A 52 25.81 -9.46 2.73
C SER A 52 24.50 -8.74 3.08
N LEU A 53 23.88 -8.12 2.07
CA LEU A 53 22.61 -7.41 2.18
C LEU A 53 21.46 -8.37 2.50
N VAL A 54 21.37 -9.49 1.78
CA VAL A 54 20.38 -10.53 2.02
C VAL A 54 20.52 -11.13 3.43
N ARG A 55 21.76 -11.39 3.89
CA ARG A 55 22.01 -11.89 5.25
C ARG A 55 21.53 -10.92 6.32
N LYS A 56 21.68 -9.61 6.09
CA LYS A 56 21.16 -8.58 7.01
C LYS A 56 19.65 -8.64 7.10
N ALA A 57 18.96 -8.69 5.96
CA ALA A 57 17.50 -8.84 5.91
C ALA A 57 17.03 -10.14 6.56
N ARG A 58 17.69 -11.28 6.34
CA ARG A 58 17.35 -12.56 7.02
C ARG A 58 17.43 -12.49 8.54
N ARG A 59 18.48 -11.85 9.06
CA ARG A 59 18.69 -11.68 10.50
C ARG A 59 17.67 -10.73 11.13
N ARG A 60 17.33 -9.66 10.43
CA ARG A 60 16.41 -8.63 10.91
C ARG A 60 15.49 -8.21 9.74
N PRO A 61 14.39 -8.94 9.49
CA PRO A 61 13.58 -8.74 8.29
C PRO A 61 12.57 -7.61 8.47
N THR A 62 13.07 -6.45 8.87
CA THR A 62 12.27 -5.24 8.92
C THR A 62 11.95 -4.75 7.52
N LEU A 63 10.86 -3.99 7.35
CA LEU A 63 10.49 -3.40 6.06
C LEU A 63 11.68 -2.67 5.41
N ASP A 64 12.38 -1.82 6.16
CA ASP A 64 13.57 -1.11 5.69
C ASP A 64 14.67 -2.04 5.14
N ASN A 65 14.98 -3.14 5.84
CA ASN A 65 16.02 -4.06 5.40
C ASN A 65 15.58 -4.88 4.17
N VAL A 66 14.30 -5.25 4.10
CA VAL A 66 13.73 -5.96 2.95
C VAL A 66 13.66 -5.03 1.73
N MET A 67 13.23 -3.78 1.92
CA MET A 67 13.19 -2.78 0.85
C MET A 67 14.56 -2.54 0.24
N LYS A 68 15.63 -2.49 1.04
CA LYS A 68 16.99 -2.37 0.49
C LYS A 68 17.36 -3.52 -0.45
N VAL A 69 16.86 -4.73 -0.21
CA VAL A 69 17.06 -5.88 -1.12
C VAL A 69 16.19 -5.72 -2.36
N VAL A 70 14.90 -5.44 -2.18
CA VAL A 70 13.94 -5.36 -3.29
C VAL A 70 14.21 -4.18 -4.22
N GLU A 71 14.69 -3.05 -3.71
CA GLU A 71 15.14 -1.90 -4.51
C GLU A 71 16.32 -2.24 -5.41
N ARG A 72 17.18 -3.22 -5.05
CA ARG A 72 18.21 -3.70 -5.99
C ARG A 72 17.60 -4.41 -7.18
N VAL A 73 16.54 -5.18 -6.95
CA VAL A 73 15.90 -6.05 -7.96
C VAL A 73 14.95 -5.25 -8.86
N LEU A 74 14.16 -4.35 -8.29
CA LEU A 74 13.08 -3.64 -8.99
C LEU A 74 13.38 -2.15 -9.24
N GLY A 75 14.41 -1.58 -8.60
CA GLY A 75 14.66 -0.15 -8.66
C GLY A 75 13.53 0.68 -8.04
N GLU A 76 13.12 1.74 -8.73
CA GLU A 76 12.09 2.68 -8.27
C GLU A 76 10.70 2.04 -8.13
N GLU A 77 10.40 1.03 -8.95
CA GLU A 77 9.15 0.25 -8.92
C GLU A 77 8.85 -0.30 -7.52
N ALA A 78 9.89 -0.66 -6.74
CA ALA A 78 9.72 -1.14 -5.37
C ALA A 78 8.95 -0.17 -4.48
N ARG A 79 9.23 1.13 -4.58
CA ARG A 79 8.59 2.16 -3.75
C ARG A 79 7.19 2.48 -4.22
N GLU A 80 6.96 2.45 -5.53
CA GLU A 80 5.63 2.63 -6.11
C GLU A 80 4.69 1.52 -5.65
N LEU A 81 5.15 0.26 -5.69
CA LEU A 81 4.39 -0.88 -5.20
C LEU A 81 4.07 -0.78 -3.71
N LEU A 82 5.05 -0.39 -2.89
CA LEU A 82 4.83 -0.23 -1.45
C LEU A 82 3.80 0.87 -1.18
N ARG A 83 3.90 2.00 -1.88
CA ARG A 83 2.95 3.10 -1.76
C ARG A 83 1.54 2.64 -2.10
N GLY A 84 1.35 2.00 -3.25
CA GLY A 84 0.05 1.48 -3.66
C GLY A 84 -0.51 0.43 -2.69
N ALA A 85 0.34 -0.39 -2.10
CA ALA A 85 -0.07 -1.39 -1.11
C ALA A 85 -0.55 -0.78 0.22
N VAL A 86 0.01 0.38 0.61
CA VAL A 86 -0.36 1.08 1.85
C VAL A 86 -1.57 1.98 1.64
N GLU A 87 -1.59 2.73 0.55
CA GLU A 87 -2.63 3.73 0.26
C GLU A 87 -3.94 3.06 -0.21
N GLY A 88 -3.85 1.84 -0.77
CA GLY A 88 -4.99 1.11 -1.30
C GLY A 88 -5.53 1.71 -2.61
N PRO A 89 -6.47 1.02 -3.29
CA PRO A 89 -6.98 1.45 -4.60
C PRO A 89 -7.92 2.67 -4.53
N TYR A 90 -8.28 3.12 -3.32
CA TYR A 90 -9.23 4.21 -3.09
C TYR A 90 -8.62 5.27 -2.17
N ILE A 91 -7.62 5.99 -2.68
CA ILE A 91 -7.16 7.21 -2.02
C ILE A 91 -8.20 8.29 -2.25
N TYR A 92 -9.09 8.49 -1.30
CA TYR A 92 -9.77 9.78 -1.19
C TYR A 92 -8.69 10.78 -0.78
N TRP A 93 -8.29 11.62 -1.74
CA TRP A 93 -7.45 12.80 -1.52
C TRP A 93 -7.91 13.52 -0.24
N PRO A 94 -7.00 14.07 0.59
CA PRO A 94 -7.44 14.83 1.74
C PRO A 94 -8.39 15.92 1.24
N LEU A 95 -9.62 15.93 1.74
CA LEU A 95 -10.42 17.15 1.80
C LEU A 95 -9.44 18.22 2.25
N GLY A 96 -9.04 19.08 1.32
CA GLY A 96 -8.12 20.15 1.60
C GLY A 96 -8.66 20.87 2.83
N ARG A 97 -7.75 21.39 3.66
CA ARG A 97 -8.06 22.69 4.26
C ARG A 97 -8.64 23.53 3.11
N ASP A 98 -9.92 23.85 3.19
CA ASP A 98 -10.78 24.49 2.17
C ASP A 98 -11.83 23.63 1.45
N SER A 99 -12.28 22.49 2.01
CA SER A 99 -13.57 21.93 1.60
C SER A 99 -14.72 22.63 2.32
N LEU A 100 -15.22 23.68 1.67
CA LEU A 100 -16.56 24.24 1.81
C LEU A 100 -17.60 23.12 1.86
N LEU A 101 -17.96 22.65 3.05
CA LEU A 101 -19.29 22.08 3.24
C LEU A 101 -20.23 23.28 3.38
N PRO A 102 -21.23 23.46 2.50
CA PRO A 102 -22.28 24.43 2.79
C PRO A 102 -22.97 23.97 4.08
N SER A 103 -22.81 24.77 5.14
CA SER A 103 -23.54 24.63 6.39
C SER A 103 -25.00 25.02 6.14
N LYS A 104 -25.80 24.09 5.65
CA LYS A 104 -27.28 24.14 5.65
C LYS A 104 -27.72 22.66 5.73
N ALA A 105 -28.57 22.23 6.64
CA ALA A 105 -29.76 22.89 7.11
C ALA A 105 -29.92 22.72 8.62
N GLY A 106 -30.31 23.82 9.27
CA GLY A 106 -30.89 23.78 10.60
C GLY A 106 -32.26 23.13 10.56
N THR A 107 -32.56 22.49 11.69
CA THR A 107 -33.90 22.18 12.19
C THR A 107 -34.79 23.43 12.14
N GLU A 108 -35.93 23.34 11.45
CA GLU A 108 -37.16 24.02 11.84
C GLU A 108 -38.28 22.98 11.65
N GLU A 109 -38.74 22.47 12.80
CA GLU A 109 -40.03 21.83 12.98
C GLU A 109 -41.12 22.92 12.90
N ASP A 110 -42.37 22.46 12.83
CA ASP A 110 -43.61 23.20 13.03
C ASP A 110 -44.15 23.96 11.80
N GLU A 111 -45.43 24.04 11.52
CA GLU A 111 -46.67 23.38 11.95
C GLU A 111 -47.71 23.80 10.88
N GLU A 112 -48.69 22.94 10.66
CA GLU A 112 -50.10 23.17 10.30
C GLU A 112 -50.56 24.58 9.83
N GLU A 113 -51.35 24.64 8.74
CA GLU A 113 -52.82 24.80 8.83
C GLU A 113 -53.47 24.94 7.43
N GLU A 114 -54.70 24.44 7.38
CA GLU A 114 -55.58 24.32 6.23
C GLU A 114 -56.22 25.64 5.75
N GLU A 115 -56.95 25.49 4.64
CA GLU A 115 -58.19 26.20 4.28
C GLU A 115 -58.17 27.37 3.26
N ASN A 116 -58.72 27.00 2.10
CA ASN A 116 -59.87 27.59 1.42
C ASN A 116 -59.77 28.83 0.52
N SER A 117 -60.42 28.63 -0.63
CA SER A 117 -61.38 29.52 -1.31
C SER A 117 -60.94 30.16 -2.63
N SER A 118 -61.51 29.57 -3.69
CA SER A 118 -62.34 30.20 -4.74
C SER A 118 -61.77 31.19 -5.76
N ASP A 119 -62.18 30.90 -7.01
CA ASP A 119 -62.52 31.80 -8.13
C ASP A 119 -61.42 32.74 -8.67
N ASP A 120 -61.13 32.69 -9.97
CA ASP A 120 -61.99 33.25 -11.01
C ASP A 120 -61.27 33.21 -12.39
N ARG A 121 -62.07 33.03 -13.46
CA ARG A 121 -61.80 33.20 -14.92
C ARG A 121 -61.33 32.03 -15.78
#